data_AF-A0AB74N9H3-F1
#
_entry.id   AF-A0AB74N9H3-F1
#
_cell.length_a   1.000
_cell.length_b   1.000
_cell.length_c   1.000
_cell.angle_alpha   90.00
_cell.angle_beta   90.00
_cell.angle_gamma   90.00
#
_symmetry.space_group_name_H-M   'P 1'
#
loop_
_entity.id
_entity.type
_entity.pdbx_description
1 polymer ?
#
loop_
_entity_poly.entity_id
_entity_poly.type
_entity_poly.pdbx_seq_one_letter_code
_entity_poly.pdbx_strand_id
1 'polypeptide(L)'
;CEIKDTEIAQKAIEHLNDEDIVVMSCIELLAEYEYLEAVPYIKNLHRHIDAGVRCTAAEAFGDMNCKEQLMDIVQANKVEVDDLAKVGQRYGIYTLSNESDEISALNQLVELLYSSNVTASYRAMSNLIAVLNERNRSLIFMAFQEKLKEKIENGFKTDLEDNLKAYFS
;
A
#
# COMPACT_ATOMS: atom_id res chain seq x y z
N CYS A 1 29.56 -1.71 -11.98
CA CYS A 1 28.98 -2.72 -11.07
C CYS A 1 27.74 -3.39 -11.64
N GLU A 2 27.09 -2.81 -12.66
CA GLU A 2 25.97 -3.34 -13.47
C GLU A 2 25.80 -4.87 -13.54
N ILE A 3 26.86 -5.62 -13.82
CA ILE A 3 26.81 -7.09 -13.95
C ILE A 3 26.38 -7.78 -12.63
N LYS A 4 26.79 -7.26 -11.47
CA LYS A 4 26.40 -7.83 -10.16
C LYS A 4 24.93 -7.54 -9.84
N ASP A 5 24.44 -6.37 -10.24
CA ASP A 5 23.07 -5.95 -10.00
C ASP A 5 22.11 -6.79 -10.87
N THR A 6 22.52 -7.13 -12.09
CA THR A 6 21.76 -8.06 -12.98
C THR A 6 21.71 -9.49 -12.44
N GLU A 7 22.82 -10.04 -11.92
CA GLU A 7 22.82 -11.40 -11.35
C GLU A 7 21.90 -11.50 -10.12
N ILE A 8 21.92 -10.48 -9.26
CA ILE A 8 21.03 -10.40 -8.09
C ILE A 8 19.58 -10.31 -8.52
N ALA A 9 19.25 -9.47 -9.50
CA ALA A 9 17.89 -9.33 -10.02
C ALA A 9 17.38 -10.64 -10.66
N GLN A 10 18.24 -11.34 -11.41
CA GLN A 10 17.87 -12.63 -12.00
C GLN A 10 17.57 -13.68 -10.93
N LYS A 11 18.37 -13.72 -9.85
CA LYS A 11 18.08 -14.58 -8.69
C LYS A 11 16.77 -14.20 -8.01
N ALA A 12 16.48 -12.91 -7.85
CA ALA A 12 15.21 -12.49 -7.27
C ALA A 12 14.02 -12.97 -8.10
N ILE A 13 14.11 -12.93 -9.44
CA ILE A 13 13.08 -13.50 -10.34
C ILE A 13 12.88 -15.00 -10.12
N GLU A 14 13.97 -15.77 -9.94
CA GLU A 14 13.91 -17.21 -9.70
C GLU A 14 13.12 -17.57 -8.42
N HIS A 15 13.15 -16.69 -7.41
CA HIS A 15 12.49 -16.87 -6.12
C HIS A 15 11.07 -16.26 -6.04
N LEU A 16 10.49 -15.77 -7.15
CA LEU A 16 9.10 -15.27 -7.19
C LEU A 16 8.02 -16.36 -7.08
N ASN A 17 8.39 -17.62 -6.83
CA ASN A 17 7.47 -18.73 -6.58
C ASN A 17 7.75 -19.44 -5.23
N ASP A 18 8.59 -18.85 -4.38
CA ASP A 18 8.91 -19.38 -3.06
C ASP A 18 7.85 -19.00 -2.03
N GLU A 19 8.17 -19.10 -0.74
CA GLU A 19 7.29 -18.67 0.35
C GLU A 19 6.95 -17.18 0.25
N ASP A 20 5.73 -16.81 0.65
CA ASP A 20 5.17 -15.45 0.49
C ASP A 20 6.11 -14.33 0.95
N ILE A 21 6.80 -14.54 2.07
CA ILE A 21 7.76 -13.56 2.61
C ILE A 21 8.98 -13.37 1.69
N VAL A 22 9.48 -14.47 1.08
CA VAL A 22 10.59 -14.44 0.13
C VAL A 22 10.13 -13.74 -1.14
N VAL A 23 8.95 -14.09 -1.64
CA VAL A 23 8.36 -13.48 -2.83
C VAL A 23 8.22 -11.97 -2.65
N MET A 24 7.64 -11.50 -1.53
CA MET A 24 7.52 -10.08 -1.24
C MET A 24 8.88 -9.37 -1.21
N SER A 25 9.89 -9.93 -0.53
CA SER A 25 11.23 -9.35 -0.50
C SER A 25 11.89 -9.30 -1.88
N CYS A 26 11.68 -10.30 -2.73
CA CYS A 26 12.19 -10.30 -4.09
C CYS A 26 11.50 -9.24 -4.95
N ILE A 27 10.19 -9.03 -4.83
CA ILE A 27 9.48 -7.95 -5.53
C ILE A 27 10.03 -6.58 -5.10
N GLU A 28 10.16 -6.33 -3.79
CA GLU A 28 10.66 -5.06 -3.26
C GLU A 28 12.08 -4.79 -3.76
N LEU A 29 12.96 -5.80 -3.77
CA LEU A 29 14.31 -5.69 -4.30
C LEU A 29 14.31 -5.30 -5.79
N LEU A 30 13.49 -5.97 -6.60
CA LEU A 30 13.38 -5.71 -8.04
C LEU A 30 12.86 -4.31 -8.32
N ALA A 31 11.93 -3.81 -7.51
CA ALA A 31 11.41 -2.46 -7.60
C ALA A 31 12.46 -1.41 -7.19
N GLU A 32 13.19 -1.64 -6.10
CA GLU A 32 14.26 -0.75 -5.63
C GLU A 32 15.38 -0.56 -6.67
N TYR A 33 15.67 -1.61 -7.44
CA TYR A 33 16.63 -1.56 -8.55
C TYR A 33 16.04 -1.12 -9.90
N GLU A 34 14.74 -0.80 -9.96
CA GLU A 34 14.01 -0.47 -11.20
C GLU A 34 14.24 -1.52 -12.32
N TYR A 35 14.30 -2.81 -11.97
CA TYR A 35 14.62 -3.88 -12.92
C TYR A 35 13.40 -4.27 -13.78
N LEU A 36 13.16 -3.50 -14.84
CA LEU A 36 11.95 -3.59 -15.67
C LEU A 36 11.74 -4.95 -16.36
N GLU A 37 12.80 -5.73 -16.58
CA GLU A 37 12.69 -7.09 -17.11
C GLU A 37 11.91 -8.04 -16.17
N ALA A 38 11.77 -7.69 -14.88
CA ALA A 38 10.94 -8.43 -13.93
C ALA A 38 9.44 -8.21 -14.09
N VAL A 39 9.00 -7.16 -14.79
CA VAL A 39 7.58 -6.75 -14.88
C VAL A 39 6.65 -7.90 -15.28
N PRO A 40 6.95 -8.73 -16.30
CA PRO A 40 6.09 -9.86 -16.68
C PRO A 40 5.95 -10.92 -15.56
N TYR A 41 6.97 -11.09 -14.72
CA TYR A 41 6.96 -12.04 -13.61
C TYR A 41 6.14 -11.50 -12.45
N ILE A 42 6.36 -10.24 -12.07
CA ILE A 42 5.59 -9.55 -11.01
C ILE A 42 4.10 -9.47 -11.39
N LYS A 43 3.79 -9.28 -12.68
CA LYS A 43 2.40 -9.23 -13.17
C LYS A 43 1.60 -10.49 -12.85
N ASN A 44 2.23 -11.66 -12.90
CA ASN A 44 1.56 -12.93 -12.59
C ASN A 44 1.11 -13.02 -11.13
N LEU A 45 1.72 -12.23 -10.24
CA LEU A 45 1.45 -12.23 -8.81
C LEU A 45 0.19 -11.45 -8.42
N HIS A 46 -0.46 -10.76 -9.35
CA HIS A 46 -1.78 -10.13 -9.12
C HIS A 46 -2.88 -11.11 -8.72
N ARG A 47 -2.68 -12.40 -8.97
CA ARG A 47 -3.61 -13.49 -8.59
C ARG A 47 -3.05 -14.39 -7.51
N HIS A 48 -1.98 -13.96 -6.85
CA HIS A 48 -1.36 -14.72 -5.78
C HIS A 48 -2.36 -14.96 -4.62
N ILE A 49 -2.25 -16.10 -3.95
CA ILE A 49 -3.18 -16.48 -2.87
C ILE A 49 -3.05 -15.54 -1.67
N ASP A 50 -1.82 -15.16 -1.33
CA ASP A 50 -1.50 -14.23 -0.26
C ASP A 50 -1.75 -12.77 -0.67
N ALA A 51 -2.45 -12.03 0.19
CA ALA A 51 -2.81 -10.62 -0.05
C ALA A 51 -1.61 -9.68 0.08
N GLY A 52 -0.60 -10.03 0.88
CA GLY A 52 0.65 -9.28 0.98
C GLY A 52 1.41 -9.32 -0.33
N VAL A 53 1.56 -10.50 -0.94
CA VAL A 53 2.19 -10.64 -2.27
C VAL A 53 1.44 -9.81 -3.33
N ARG A 54 0.10 -9.83 -3.34
CA ARG A 54 -0.70 -9.00 -4.26
C ARG A 54 -0.50 -7.50 -4.01
N CYS A 55 -0.42 -7.08 -2.74
CA CYS A 55 -0.11 -5.70 -2.35
C CYS A 55 1.24 -5.26 -2.91
N THR A 56 2.30 -5.99 -2.56
CA THR A 56 3.68 -5.68 -2.95
C THR A 56 3.86 -5.64 -4.46
N ALA A 57 3.23 -6.56 -5.20
CA ALA A 57 3.27 -6.57 -6.66
C ALA A 57 2.69 -5.30 -7.29
N ALA A 58 1.58 -4.78 -6.76
CA ALA A 58 0.97 -3.56 -7.27
C ALA A 58 1.75 -2.30 -6.86
N GLU A 59 2.33 -2.28 -5.65
CA GLU A 59 3.21 -1.19 -5.20
C GLU A 59 4.45 -1.07 -6.09
N ALA A 60 5.09 -2.20 -6.38
CA ALA A 60 6.28 -2.25 -7.22
C ALA A 60 6.05 -1.63 -8.60
N PHE A 61 4.87 -1.83 -9.21
CA PHE A 61 4.55 -1.16 -10.47
C PHE A 61 4.41 0.35 -10.34
N GLY A 62 3.91 0.84 -9.21
CA GLY A 62 3.90 2.25 -8.89
C GLY A 62 5.31 2.83 -8.73
N ASP A 63 6.14 2.14 -7.94
CA ASP A 63 7.51 2.54 -7.63
C ASP A 63 8.39 2.55 -8.89
N MET A 64 8.25 1.55 -9.76
CA MET A 64 8.96 1.44 -11.04
C MET A 64 8.32 2.28 -12.17
N ASN A 65 7.22 3.00 -11.90
CA ASN A 65 6.49 3.79 -12.91
C ASN A 65 6.07 3.00 -14.17
N CYS A 66 5.66 1.73 -13.99
CA CYS A 66 5.22 0.85 -15.07
C CYS A 66 3.77 1.15 -15.50
N LYS A 67 3.58 2.27 -16.20
CA LYS A 67 2.24 2.78 -16.60
C LYS A 67 1.41 1.77 -17.40
N GLU A 68 2.05 0.88 -18.14
CA GLU A 68 1.40 -0.19 -18.88
C GLU A 68 0.64 -1.19 -18.00
N GLN A 69 0.94 -1.25 -16.70
CA GLN A 69 0.27 -2.15 -15.75
C GLN A 69 -0.98 -1.53 -15.11
N LEU A 70 -1.25 -0.24 -15.30
CA LEU A 70 -2.36 0.46 -14.64
C LEU A 70 -3.70 -0.27 -14.85
N MET A 71 -4.01 -0.70 -16.07
CA MET A 71 -5.26 -1.38 -16.37
C MET A 71 -5.41 -2.74 -15.68
N ASP A 72 -4.30 -3.46 -15.49
CA ASP A 72 -4.30 -4.75 -14.79
C ASP A 72 -4.54 -4.53 -13.28
N ILE A 73 -3.91 -3.51 -12.69
CA ILE A 73 -4.12 -3.14 -11.27
C ILE A 73 -5.57 -2.70 -11.06
N VAL A 74 -6.13 -1.85 -11.94
CA VAL A 74 -7.53 -1.41 -11.86
C VAL A 74 -8.48 -2.61 -11.92
N GLN A 75 -8.20 -3.59 -12.77
CA GLN A 75 -9.04 -4.78 -12.89
C GLN A 75 -8.95 -5.70 -11.67
N ALA A 76 -7.76 -5.83 -11.07
CA ALA A 76 -7.58 -6.56 -9.81
C ALA A 76 -8.33 -5.85 -8.65
N ASN A 77 -8.17 -4.54 -8.51
CA ASN A 77 -8.81 -3.73 -7.45
C ASN A 77 -10.34 -3.80 -7.46
N LYS A 78 -10.97 -3.93 -8.64
CA LYS A 78 -12.44 -4.04 -8.74
C LYS A 78 -13.04 -5.24 -8.03
N VAL A 79 -12.28 -6.33 -7.91
CA VAL A 79 -12.74 -7.60 -7.32
C VAL A 79 -12.02 -7.93 -6.02
N GLU A 80 -11.05 -7.10 -5.60
CA GLU A 80 -10.27 -7.33 -4.41
C GLU A 80 -11.12 -7.14 -3.14
N VAL A 81 -10.97 -8.06 -2.20
CA VAL A 81 -11.69 -8.03 -0.92
C VAL A 81 -10.74 -7.77 0.25
N ASP A 82 -9.48 -8.20 0.14
CA ASP A 82 -8.48 -8.02 1.20
C ASP A 82 -8.00 -6.58 1.27
N ASP A 83 -8.19 -5.96 2.43
CA ASP A 83 -7.75 -4.58 2.67
C ASP A 83 -6.25 -4.40 2.42
N LEU A 84 -5.42 -5.40 2.77
CA LEU A 84 -3.98 -5.34 2.52
C LEU A 84 -3.66 -5.27 1.02
N ALA A 85 -4.27 -6.12 0.20
CA ALA A 85 -4.05 -6.08 -1.25
C ALA A 85 -4.58 -4.78 -1.87
N LYS A 86 -5.71 -4.25 -1.38
CA LYS A 86 -6.23 -2.95 -1.81
C LYS A 86 -5.27 -1.80 -1.55
N VAL A 87 -4.48 -1.84 -0.47
CA VAL A 87 -3.48 -0.79 -0.17
C VAL A 87 -2.55 -0.62 -1.36
N GLY A 88 -1.86 -1.70 -1.75
CA GLY A 88 -0.89 -1.63 -2.83
C GLY A 88 -1.51 -1.33 -4.19
N GLN A 89 -2.70 -1.87 -4.46
CA GLN A 89 -3.43 -1.58 -5.69
C GLN A 89 -3.84 -0.11 -5.80
N ARG A 90 -4.35 0.50 -4.72
CA ARG A 90 -4.73 1.92 -4.67
C ARG A 90 -3.50 2.82 -4.77
N TYR A 91 -2.39 2.43 -4.13
CA TYR A 91 -1.11 3.13 -4.32
C TYR A 91 -0.64 3.08 -5.78
N GLY A 92 -0.59 1.89 -6.39
CA GLY A 92 -0.19 1.74 -7.79
C GLY A 92 -1.11 2.52 -8.76
N ILE A 93 -2.42 2.53 -8.53
CA ILE A 93 -3.36 3.34 -9.32
C ILE A 93 -3.05 4.83 -9.12
N TYR A 94 -2.84 5.28 -7.88
CA TYR A 94 -2.52 6.67 -7.58
C TYR A 94 -1.25 7.12 -8.32
N THR A 95 -0.16 6.37 -8.21
CA THR A 95 1.14 6.73 -8.78
C THR A 95 1.18 6.70 -10.30
N LEU A 96 0.36 5.85 -10.94
CA LEU A 96 0.37 5.64 -12.40
C LEU A 96 -0.72 6.42 -13.16
N SER A 97 -1.75 6.93 -12.47
CA SER A 97 -2.84 7.70 -13.08
C SER A 97 -2.46 9.17 -13.30
N ASN A 98 -3.16 9.85 -14.23
CA ASN A 98 -2.84 11.25 -14.55
C ASN A 98 -3.89 12.29 -14.07
N GLU A 99 -5.09 11.90 -13.60
CA GLU A 99 -6.16 12.88 -13.25
C GLU A 99 -7.18 12.37 -12.19
N SER A 100 -8.42 12.05 -12.59
CA SER A 100 -9.52 11.71 -11.68
C SER A 100 -9.30 10.43 -10.89
N ASP A 101 -8.67 9.44 -11.54
CA ASP A 101 -8.39 8.15 -10.94
C ASP A 101 -7.30 8.27 -9.86
N GLU A 102 -6.38 9.24 -9.99
CA GLU A 102 -5.39 9.59 -8.97
C GLU A 102 -6.12 10.04 -7.69
N ILE A 103 -7.00 11.03 -7.77
CA ILE A 103 -7.70 11.58 -6.58
C ILE A 103 -8.58 10.50 -5.93
N SER A 104 -9.30 9.72 -6.73
CA SER A 104 -10.15 8.63 -6.23
C SER A 104 -9.32 7.58 -5.50
N ALA A 105 -8.21 7.14 -6.08
CA ALA A 105 -7.32 6.15 -5.48
C ALA A 105 -6.67 6.68 -4.19
N LEU A 106 -6.29 7.96 -4.14
CA LEU A 106 -5.74 8.57 -2.93
C LEU A 106 -6.74 8.60 -1.77
N ASN A 107 -7.99 9.02 -2.04
CA ASN A 107 -9.04 9.03 -1.01
C ASN A 107 -9.30 7.61 -0.49
N GLN A 108 -9.36 6.64 -1.40
CA GLN A 108 -9.49 5.24 -1.03
C GLN A 108 -8.28 4.72 -0.23
N LEU A 109 -7.06 5.16 -0.54
CA LEU A 109 -5.88 4.80 0.24
C LEU A 109 -5.93 5.42 1.66
N VAL A 110 -6.44 6.66 1.78
CA VAL A 110 -6.69 7.32 3.07
C VAL A 110 -7.70 6.55 3.91
N GLU A 111 -8.79 6.04 3.33
CA GLU A 111 -9.76 5.21 4.05
C GLU A 111 -9.13 3.96 4.67
N LEU A 112 -8.10 3.39 4.03
CA LEU A 112 -7.41 2.19 4.53
C LEU A 112 -6.54 2.45 5.77
N LEU A 113 -6.26 3.71 6.13
CA LEU A 113 -5.71 4.04 7.45
C LEU A 113 -6.61 3.55 8.59
N TYR A 114 -7.92 3.46 8.33
CA TYR A 114 -8.93 3.04 9.29
C TYR A 114 -9.30 1.56 9.16
N SER A 115 -8.58 0.79 8.33
CA SER A 115 -8.80 -0.65 8.24
C SER A 115 -8.62 -1.34 9.61
N SER A 116 -9.48 -2.33 9.87
CA SER A 116 -9.32 -3.24 11.01
C SER A 116 -8.13 -4.20 10.84
N ASN A 117 -7.65 -4.37 9.59
CA ASN A 117 -6.41 -5.07 9.30
C ASN A 117 -5.24 -4.13 9.65
N VAL A 118 -4.58 -4.43 10.76
CA VAL A 118 -3.48 -3.63 11.29
C VAL A 118 -2.34 -3.49 10.27
N THR A 119 -1.98 -4.57 9.56
CA THR A 119 -0.94 -4.53 8.52
C THR A 119 -1.34 -3.63 7.37
N ALA A 120 -2.60 -3.69 6.91
CA ALA A 120 -3.11 -2.79 5.87
C ALA A 120 -3.07 -1.32 6.32
N SER A 121 -3.49 -1.02 7.55
CA SER A 121 -3.42 0.34 8.12
C SER A 121 -1.98 0.88 8.16
N TYR A 122 -1.01 0.05 8.60
CA TYR A 122 0.41 0.43 8.60
C TYR A 122 0.96 0.64 7.20
N ARG A 123 0.67 -0.26 6.25
CA ARG A 123 1.15 -0.14 4.87
C ARG A 123 0.53 1.08 4.17
N ALA A 124 -0.76 1.35 4.38
CA ALA A 124 -1.42 2.57 3.89
C ALA A 124 -0.74 3.83 4.41
N MET A 125 -0.38 3.87 5.70
CA MET A 125 0.38 4.98 6.27
C MET A 125 1.73 5.16 5.58
N SER A 126 2.49 4.09 5.36
CA SER A 126 3.77 4.13 4.64
C SER A 126 3.61 4.65 3.20
N ASN A 127 2.62 4.15 2.46
CA ASN A 127 2.34 4.60 1.10
C ASN A 127 1.94 6.08 1.04
N LEU A 128 1.08 6.54 1.96
CA LEU A 128 0.67 7.94 2.04
C LEU A 128 1.86 8.86 2.36
N ILE A 129 2.79 8.41 3.20
CA ILE A 129 4.05 9.13 3.44
C ILE A 129 4.88 9.19 2.15
N ALA A 130 5.00 8.07 1.42
CA ALA A 130 5.80 8.01 0.19
C ALA A 130 5.29 8.98 -0.89
N VAL A 131 3.98 9.18 -0.99
CA VAL A 131 3.38 10.10 -1.98
C VAL A 131 3.18 11.52 -1.48
N LEU A 132 3.55 11.83 -0.24
CA LEU A 132 3.30 13.14 0.38
C LEU A 132 4.00 14.26 -0.41
N ASN A 133 3.21 15.19 -0.94
CA ASN A 133 3.67 16.36 -1.66
C ASN A 133 2.70 17.55 -1.47
N GLU A 134 3.06 18.72 -1.98
CA GLU A 134 2.26 19.95 -1.79
C GLU A 134 0.80 19.83 -2.29
N ARG A 135 0.50 18.98 -3.28
CA ARG A 135 -0.85 18.80 -3.81
C ARG A 135 -1.76 18.01 -2.87
N ASN A 136 -1.22 17.00 -2.17
CA ASN A 136 -1.99 16.08 -1.33
C ASN A 136 -1.74 16.24 0.18
N ARG A 137 -0.80 17.10 0.59
CA ARG A 137 -0.39 17.29 2.00
C ARG A 137 -1.56 17.57 2.94
N SER A 138 -2.48 18.46 2.57
CA SER A 138 -3.61 18.82 3.44
C SER A 138 -4.51 17.62 3.71
N LEU A 139 -4.82 16.82 2.68
CA LEU A 139 -5.64 15.62 2.82
C LEU A 139 -4.97 14.59 3.74
N ILE A 140 -3.70 14.26 3.46
CA ILE A 140 -2.95 13.25 4.21
C ILE A 140 -2.75 13.68 5.67
N PHE A 141 -2.40 14.95 5.89
CA PHE A 141 -2.21 15.49 7.23
C PHE A 141 -3.49 15.44 8.06
N MET A 142 -4.63 15.86 7.50
CA MET A 142 -5.92 15.79 8.18
C MET A 142 -6.30 14.35 8.52
N ALA A 143 -6.11 13.41 7.59
CA ALA A 143 -6.36 12.00 7.84
C ALA A 143 -5.50 11.42 8.99
N PHE A 144 -4.21 11.76 9.04
CA PHE A 144 -3.34 11.34 10.15
C PHE A 144 -3.76 11.97 11.48
N GLN A 145 -4.16 13.24 11.49
CA GLN A 145 -4.66 13.90 12.70
C GLN A 145 -5.94 13.25 13.22
N GLU A 146 -6.88 12.94 12.35
CA GLU A 146 -8.13 12.24 12.70
C GLU A 146 -7.84 10.84 13.24
N LYS A 147 -6.97 10.07 12.59
CA LYS A 147 -6.57 8.73 13.05
C LYS A 147 -5.90 8.75 14.43
N LEU A 148 -5.08 9.77 14.71
CA LEU A 148 -4.46 9.97 16.02
C LEU A 148 -5.51 10.28 17.10
N LYS A 149 -6.53 11.10 16.79
CA LYS A 149 -7.63 11.40 17.71
C LYS A 149 -8.43 10.15 18.05
N GLU A 150 -8.77 9.33 17.05
CA GLU A 150 -9.48 8.05 17.26
C GLU A 150 -8.70 7.13 18.23
N LYS A 151 -7.37 7.03 18.09
CA LYS A 151 -6.52 6.25 19.00
C LYS A 151 -6.54 6.80 20.44
N ILE A 152 -6.64 8.11 20.61
CA ILE A 152 -6.71 8.75 21.93
C ILE A 152 -8.10 8.55 22.55
N GLU A 153 -9.16 8.58 21.74
CA GLU A 153 -10.56 8.44 22.19
C GLU A 153 -10.93 7.01 22.63
N ASN A 154 -10.22 5.98 22.15
CA ASN A 154 -10.52 4.57 22.46
C ASN A 154 -10.21 4.10 23.91
N GLY A 155 -9.57 4.93 24.75
CA GLY A 155 -9.49 4.72 26.20
C GLY A 155 -10.01 5.92 27.01
N PHE A 156 -9.84 7.13 26.46
CA PHE A 156 -10.16 8.35 27.18
C PHE A 156 -11.66 8.63 27.30
N LYS A 157 -12.50 8.13 26.39
CA LYS A 157 -13.94 8.36 26.48
C LYS A 157 -14.57 7.66 27.69
N THR A 158 -14.14 6.43 27.98
CA THR A 158 -14.62 5.67 29.15
C THR A 158 -14.15 6.34 30.45
N ASP A 159 -12.86 6.73 30.51
CA ASP A 159 -12.31 7.46 31.66
C ASP A 159 -12.98 8.82 31.85
N LEU A 160 -13.30 9.53 30.77
CA LEU A 160 -13.98 10.83 30.83
C LEU A 160 -15.46 10.66 31.23
N GLU A 161 -16.16 9.65 30.72
CA GLU A 161 -17.54 9.34 31.13
C GLU A 161 -17.64 8.92 32.59
N ASP A 162 -16.69 8.12 33.08
CA ASP A 162 -16.65 7.68 34.49
C ASP A 162 -16.27 8.84 35.43
N ASN A 163 -15.32 9.69 35.02
CA ASN A 163 -14.97 10.89 35.79
C ASN A 163 -16.10 11.92 35.79
N LEU A 164 -16.81 12.11 34.67
CA LEU A 164 -17.98 13.01 34.62
C LEU A 164 -19.14 12.45 35.44
N LYS A 165 -19.40 11.13 35.42
CA LYS A 165 -20.40 10.50 36.30
C LYS A 165 -20.06 10.72 37.77
N ALA A 166 -18.82 10.51 38.18
CA ALA A 166 -18.38 10.73 39.56
C ALA A 166 -18.46 12.20 40.00
N TYR A 167 -18.38 13.15 39.07
CA TYR A 167 -18.43 14.58 39.38
C TYR A 167 -19.86 15.16 39.41
N PHE A 168 -20.81 14.49 38.75
CA PHE A 168 -22.20 14.94 38.63
C PHE A 168 -23.23 14.03 39.32
N SER A 169 -22.78 13.02 40.08
CA SER A 169 -23.58 12.22 41.03
C SER A 169 -23.32 12.66 42.47
#